data_AF-A0A1I9GDH6-F1
#
_entry.id   AF-A0A1I9GDH6-F1
#
_cell.length_a   1.000
_cell.length_b   1.000
_cell.length_c   1.000
_cell.angle_alpha   90.00
_cell.angle_beta   90.00
_cell.angle_gamma   90.00
#
_symmetry.space_group_name_H-M   'P 1'
#
loop_
_entity.id
_entity.type
_entity.pdbx_description
1 polymer ?
#
loop_
_entity_poly.entity_id
_entity_poly.type
_entity_poly.pdbx_seq_one_letter_code
_entity_poly.pdbx_strand_id
1 'polypeptide(L)'
;VFHMLVTWLGSHMDDTIWSRISARLLTDTSNGIANLEKLLLLVLLAAKDGKMLQKLFGNEIYKNQIVKRIFFEKALFVKVFPSTEQVPEKLAMCLHCGDEESSGSGPWSRLHEDTICTALNVWANGIHVNHSSDEQLDYIDVVLLNFVKYANKQIRCSISNEIVTKMASGVNIRLKCSDPRRRLRGMFVAGPYIFSFCFTYFAFHGHLDAHRRNPFL
;
A
#
# COMPACT_ATOMS: atom_id res chain seq x y z
N VAL A 1 -1.63 -13.51 -25.44
CA VAL A 1 -3.12 -13.49 -25.54
C VAL A 1 -3.76 -12.83 -24.31
N PHE A 2 -3.61 -13.36 -23.09
CA PHE A 2 -4.27 -12.77 -21.91
C PHE A 2 -3.83 -11.33 -21.57
N HIS A 3 -2.53 -11.02 -21.66
CA HIS A 3 -2.04 -9.65 -21.47
C HIS A 3 -2.66 -8.66 -22.47
N MET A 4 -2.85 -9.08 -23.72
CA MET A 4 -3.51 -8.25 -24.74
C MET A 4 -4.97 -8.02 -24.40
N LEU A 5 -5.68 -9.03 -23.87
CA LEU A 5 -7.05 -8.87 -23.39
C LEU A 5 -7.13 -7.84 -22.26
N VAL A 6 -6.26 -7.95 -21.24
CA VAL A 6 -6.22 -6.99 -20.12
C VAL A 6 -5.92 -5.58 -20.61
N THR A 7 -4.95 -5.43 -21.52
CA THR A 7 -4.60 -4.14 -22.15
C THR A 7 -5.76 -3.57 -22.96
N TRP A 8 -6.44 -4.41 -23.74
CA TRP A 8 -7.60 -4.04 -24.55
C TRP A 8 -8.78 -3.62 -23.68
N LEU A 9 -9.05 -4.33 -22.59
CA LEU A 9 -10.04 -3.90 -21.60
C LEU A 9 -9.67 -2.52 -21.07
N GLY A 10 -8.42 -2.33 -20.64
CA GLY A 10 -7.90 -1.05 -20.14
C GLY A 10 -8.04 0.14 -21.09
N SER A 11 -7.96 -0.09 -22.41
CA SER A 11 -8.04 0.98 -23.41
C SER A 11 -9.47 1.47 -23.69
N HIS A 12 -10.50 0.75 -23.24
CA HIS A 12 -11.92 1.10 -23.45
C HIS A 12 -12.61 1.62 -22.18
N MET A 13 -11.84 1.97 -21.15
CA MET A 13 -12.34 2.22 -19.78
C MET A 13 -12.89 3.62 -19.51
N ASP A 14 -12.83 4.56 -20.46
CA ASP A 14 -13.44 5.88 -20.27
C ASP A 14 -14.98 5.82 -20.34
N ASP A 15 -15.52 4.65 -20.71
CA ASP A 15 -16.93 4.31 -20.64
C ASP A 15 -17.27 3.60 -19.30
N THR A 16 -18.16 4.22 -18.53
CA THR A 16 -18.66 3.70 -17.25
C THR A 16 -19.26 2.29 -17.36
N ILE A 17 -19.86 1.94 -18.50
CA ILE A 17 -20.44 0.61 -18.75
C ILE A 17 -19.32 -0.43 -18.84
N TRP A 18 -18.25 -0.12 -19.56
CA TRP A 18 -17.10 -1.02 -19.71
C TRP A 18 -16.36 -1.26 -18.40
N SER A 19 -16.27 -0.26 -17.51
CA SER A 19 -15.71 -0.49 -16.16
C SER A 19 -16.53 -1.52 -15.36
N ARG A 20 -17.86 -1.46 -15.43
CA ARG A 20 -18.76 -2.39 -14.73
C ARG A 20 -18.69 -3.80 -15.32
N ILE A 21 -18.63 -3.91 -16.65
CA ILE A 21 -18.48 -5.20 -17.34
C ILE A 21 -17.14 -5.82 -16.96
N SER A 22 -16.07 -5.04 -17.00
CA SER A 22 -14.73 -5.50 -16.64
C SER A 22 -14.66 -5.99 -15.21
N ALA A 23 -15.17 -5.21 -14.25
CA ALA A 23 -15.20 -5.60 -12.85
C ALA A 23 -15.94 -6.92 -12.66
N ARG A 24 -17.15 -7.05 -13.22
CA ARG A 24 -17.95 -8.29 -13.12
C ARG A 24 -17.26 -9.49 -13.75
N LEU A 25 -16.65 -9.31 -14.92
CA LEU A 25 -15.92 -10.39 -15.62
C LEU A 25 -14.72 -10.86 -14.79
N LEU A 26 -13.99 -9.93 -14.19
CA LEU A 26 -12.75 -10.22 -13.47
C LEU A 26 -12.97 -10.68 -12.03
N THR A 27 -14.18 -10.47 -11.48
CA THR A 27 -14.54 -10.92 -10.13
C THR A 27 -15.54 -12.08 -10.13
N ASP A 28 -15.85 -12.66 -11.29
CA ASP A 28 -16.78 -13.77 -11.38
C ASP A 28 -16.22 -15.03 -10.69
N THR A 29 -16.99 -15.55 -9.74
CA THR A 29 -16.65 -16.75 -8.96
C THR A 29 -17.29 -18.02 -9.50
N SER A 30 -18.07 -17.96 -10.59
CA SER A 30 -18.78 -19.11 -11.17
C SER A 30 -17.85 -20.29 -11.49
N ASN A 31 -16.60 -20.00 -11.89
CA ASN A 31 -15.57 -20.98 -12.24
C ASN A 31 -14.68 -21.40 -11.04
N GLY A 32 -15.07 -21.05 -9.81
CA GLY A 32 -14.37 -21.40 -8.57
C GLY A 32 -13.27 -20.41 -8.14
N ILE A 33 -13.05 -20.34 -6.82
CA ILE A 33 -12.19 -19.34 -6.18
C ILE A 33 -10.70 -19.50 -6.56
N ALA A 34 -10.22 -20.74 -6.72
CA ALA A 34 -8.80 -20.99 -7.07
C ALA A 34 -8.45 -20.47 -8.47
N ASN A 35 -9.37 -20.61 -9.43
CA ASN A 35 -9.21 -20.08 -10.77
C ASN A 35 -9.26 -18.56 -10.77
N LEU A 36 -10.12 -17.97 -9.92
CA LEU A 36 -10.19 -16.54 -9.73
C LEU A 36 -8.88 -15.97 -9.14
N GLU A 37 -8.27 -16.61 -8.16
CA GLU A 37 -6.97 -16.16 -7.63
C GLU A 37 -5.90 -16.10 -8.72
N LYS A 38 -5.80 -17.14 -9.55
CA LYS A 38 -4.86 -17.16 -10.68
C LYS A 38 -5.17 -16.04 -11.68
N LEU A 39 -6.44 -15.83 -12.00
CA LEU A 39 -6.88 -14.75 -12.88
C LEU A 39 -6.48 -13.38 -12.33
N LEU A 40 -6.78 -13.10 -11.06
CA LEU A 40 -6.48 -11.82 -10.41
C LEU A 40 -4.98 -11.53 -10.41
N LEU A 41 -4.14 -12.52 -10.12
CA LEU A 41 -2.69 -12.36 -10.19
C LEU A 41 -2.21 -12.08 -11.63
N LEU A 42 -2.77 -12.77 -12.63
CA LEU A 42 -2.43 -12.50 -14.03
C LEU A 42 -2.84 -11.08 -14.46
N VAL A 43 -4.00 -10.60 -13.99
CA VAL A 43 -4.45 -9.22 -14.26
C VAL A 43 -3.53 -8.21 -13.58
N LEU A 44 -3.16 -8.45 -12.32
CA LEU A 44 -2.25 -7.59 -11.55
C LEU A 44 -0.89 -7.42 -12.26
N LEU A 45 -0.34 -8.51 -12.80
CA LEU A 45 0.91 -8.50 -13.54
C LEU A 45 0.74 -7.82 -14.91
N ALA A 46 -0.35 -8.13 -15.63
CA ALA A 46 -0.61 -7.59 -16.97
C ALA A 46 -1.07 -6.12 -16.98
N ALA A 47 -1.56 -5.60 -15.86
CA ALA A 47 -1.93 -4.19 -15.77
C ALA A 47 -0.69 -3.32 -15.89
N LYS A 48 -0.76 -2.30 -16.75
CA LYS A 48 0.33 -1.35 -16.98
C LYS A 48 0.69 -0.61 -15.69
N ASP A 49 -0.32 -0.13 -14.98
CA ASP A 49 -0.17 0.72 -13.82
C ASP A 49 -1.39 0.62 -12.88
N GLY A 50 -1.33 1.30 -11.74
CA GLY A 50 -2.42 1.36 -10.77
C GLY A 50 -3.70 2.05 -11.25
N LYS A 51 -3.62 2.99 -12.20
CA LYS A 51 -4.81 3.66 -12.77
C LYS A 51 -5.63 2.66 -13.57
N MET A 52 -4.95 1.83 -14.36
CA MET A 52 -5.58 0.75 -15.09
C MET A 52 -6.26 -0.26 -14.15
N LEU A 53 -5.64 -0.61 -13.02
CA LEU A 53 -6.26 -1.48 -12.01
C LEU A 53 -7.49 -0.85 -11.38
N GLN A 54 -7.43 0.44 -11.01
CA GLN A 54 -8.57 1.16 -10.47
C GLN A 54 -9.73 1.17 -11.48
N LYS A 55 -9.45 1.41 -12.77
CA LYS A 55 -10.48 1.37 -13.82
C LYS A 55 -11.07 -0.04 -14.05
N LEU A 56 -10.23 -1.08 -14.05
CA LEU A 56 -10.63 -2.48 -14.28
C LEU A 56 -11.59 -3.01 -13.21
N PHE A 57 -11.34 -2.67 -11.94
CA PHE A 57 -12.06 -3.23 -10.81
C PHE A 57 -13.01 -2.23 -10.13
N GLY A 58 -12.76 -0.93 -10.26
CA GLY A 58 -13.48 0.11 -9.55
C GLY A 58 -13.59 -0.18 -8.06
N ASN A 59 -14.79 -0.05 -7.52
CA ASN A 59 -15.06 -0.30 -6.09
C ASN A 59 -14.91 -1.77 -5.67
N GLU A 60 -14.81 -2.73 -6.60
CA GLU A 60 -14.53 -4.13 -6.24
C GLU A 60 -13.18 -4.29 -5.54
N ILE A 61 -12.23 -3.34 -5.72
CA ILE A 61 -10.95 -3.32 -5.01
C ILE A 61 -11.12 -3.42 -3.49
N TYR A 62 -12.10 -2.70 -2.91
CA TYR A 62 -12.35 -2.72 -1.47
C TYR A 62 -13.63 -3.47 -1.08
N LYS A 63 -14.59 -3.64 -1.99
CA LYS A 63 -15.83 -4.38 -1.72
C LYS A 63 -15.64 -5.89 -1.78
N ASN A 64 -14.90 -6.37 -2.79
CA ASN A 64 -14.73 -7.79 -3.02
C ASN A 64 -13.64 -8.34 -2.11
N GLN A 65 -14.02 -9.22 -1.17
CA GLN A 65 -13.08 -9.78 -0.21
C GLN A 65 -12.00 -10.65 -0.87
N ILE A 66 -12.30 -11.29 -2.01
CA ILE A 66 -11.30 -12.08 -2.74
C ILE A 66 -10.29 -11.14 -3.38
N VAL A 67 -10.73 -10.09 -4.07
CA VAL A 67 -9.81 -9.09 -4.65
C VAL A 67 -8.93 -8.47 -3.57
N LYS A 68 -9.54 -8.01 -2.47
CA LYS A 68 -8.82 -7.42 -1.33
C LYS A 68 -7.76 -8.39 -0.79
N ARG A 69 -8.12 -9.65 -0.54
CA ARG A 69 -7.21 -10.69 -0.05
C ARG A 69 -6.08 -11.00 -1.04
N ILE A 70 -6.38 -11.12 -2.33
CA ILE A 70 -5.35 -11.46 -3.31
C ILE A 70 -4.38 -10.28 -3.51
N PHE A 71 -4.90 -9.07 -3.67
CA PHE A 71 -4.09 -7.89 -3.96
C PHE A 71 -3.37 -7.34 -2.73
N PHE A 72 -4.07 -7.13 -1.62
CA PHE A 72 -3.51 -6.38 -0.48
C PHE A 72 -3.03 -7.27 0.67
N GLU A 73 -3.29 -8.58 0.62
CA GLU A 73 -2.71 -9.52 1.60
C GLU A 73 -1.67 -10.42 0.93
N LYS A 74 -2.10 -11.26 -0.02
CA LYS A 74 -1.22 -12.26 -0.62
C LYS A 74 -0.11 -11.63 -1.47
N ALA A 75 -0.45 -10.69 -2.35
CA ALA A 75 0.53 -10.11 -3.26
C ALA A 75 1.53 -9.17 -2.56
N LEU A 76 1.16 -8.60 -1.41
CA LEU A 76 2.03 -7.68 -0.64
C LEU A 76 2.84 -8.40 0.45
N PHE A 77 2.26 -9.40 1.12
CA PHE A 77 2.85 -9.96 2.34
C PHE A 77 3.20 -11.45 2.26
N VAL A 78 2.72 -12.17 1.25
CA VAL A 78 2.95 -13.63 1.10
C VAL A 78 3.85 -13.96 -0.08
N LYS A 79 3.76 -13.21 -1.19
CA LYS A 79 4.54 -13.45 -2.41
C LYS A 79 5.55 -12.32 -2.65
N VAL A 80 6.77 -12.69 -3.01
CA VAL A 80 7.78 -11.76 -3.55
C VAL A 80 7.69 -11.76 -5.06
N PHE A 81 7.56 -10.57 -5.65
CA PHE A 81 7.60 -10.38 -7.10
C PHE A 81 8.90 -9.70 -7.50
N PRO A 82 9.43 -9.99 -8.71
CA PRO A 82 10.55 -9.25 -9.27
C PRO A 82 10.24 -7.75 -9.34
N SER A 83 11.26 -6.91 -9.13
CA SER A 83 11.10 -5.45 -9.16
C SER A 83 10.59 -4.91 -10.49
N THR A 84 10.84 -5.64 -11.59
CA THR A 84 10.32 -5.34 -12.94
C THR A 84 8.79 -5.34 -13.01
N GLU A 85 8.11 -6.09 -12.13
CA GLU A 85 6.65 -6.18 -12.12
C GLU A 85 5.98 -5.00 -11.41
N GLN A 86 6.73 -4.28 -10.57
CA GLN A 86 6.27 -3.08 -9.85
C GLN A 86 4.96 -3.27 -9.06
N VAL A 87 4.67 -4.49 -8.59
CA VAL A 87 3.40 -4.83 -7.92
C VAL A 87 3.06 -3.87 -6.77
N PRO A 88 3.97 -3.56 -5.83
CA PRO A 88 3.63 -2.64 -4.74
C PRO A 88 3.28 -1.22 -5.21
N GLU A 89 3.97 -0.70 -6.22
CA GLU A 89 3.69 0.62 -6.80
C GLU A 89 2.34 0.64 -7.51
N LYS A 90 2.03 -0.38 -8.32
CA LYS A 90 0.73 -0.51 -9.00
C LYS A 90 -0.42 -0.49 -7.99
N LEU A 91 -0.30 -1.25 -6.90
CA LEU A 91 -1.34 -1.33 -5.88
C LEU A 91 -1.47 -0.05 -5.04
N ALA A 92 -0.35 0.57 -4.67
CA ALA A 92 -0.36 1.85 -3.96
C ALA A 92 -0.98 2.97 -4.82
N MET A 93 -0.62 3.05 -6.10
CA MET A 93 -1.19 4.04 -7.02
C MET A 93 -2.67 3.77 -7.30
N CYS A 94 -3.10 2.50 -7.35
CA CYS A 94 -4.51 2.14 -7.48
C CYS A 94 -5.37 2.72 -6.35
N LEU A 95 -4.92 2.58 -5.09
CA LEU A 95 -5.63 3.15 -3.95
C LEU A 95 -5.63 4.67 -3.97
N HIS A 96 -4.50 5.29 -4.31
CA HIS A 96 -4.39 6.73 -4.42
C HIS A 96 -5.36 7.32 -5.46
N CYS A 97 -5.44 6.72 -6.65
CA CYS A 97 -6.37 7.18 -7.69
C CYS A 97 -7.84 7.00 -7.28
N GLY A 98 -8.19 5.91 -6.59
CA GLY A 98 -9.56 5.74 -6.07
C GLY A 98 -9.91 6.71 -4.93
N ASP A 99 -8.91 7.13 -4.16
CA ASP A 99 -9.08 8.08 -3.06
C ASP A 99 -9.23 9.54 -3.53
N GLU A 100 -8.51 9.94 -4.59
CA GLU A 100 -8.71 11.25 -5.24
C GLU A 100 -10.15 11.44 -5.75
N GLU A 101 -10.79 10.35 -6.17
CA GLU A 101 -12.20 10.35 -6.57
C GLU A 101 -13.17 10.40 -5.37
N SER A 102 -12.70 10.17 -4.14
CA SER A 102 -13.54 9.93 -2.96
C SER A 102 -13.19 10.75 -1.71
N SER A 103 -13.03 12.06 -1.82
CA SER A 103 -13.04 13.04 -0.70
C SER A 103 -12.09 12.79 0.49
N GLY A 104 -11.17 11.83 0.43
CA GLY A 104 -10.10 11.60 1.42
C GLY A 104 -10.49 10.90 2.74
N SER A 105 -11.74 10.48 2.93
CA SER A 105 -12.21 9.77 4.14
C SER A 105 -13.08 8.54 3.84
N GLY A 106 -12.86 7.92 2.69
CA GLY A 106 -13.67 6.83 2.16
C GLY A 106 -13.11 5.43 2.42
N PRO A 107 -13.79 4.39 1.90
CA PRO A 107 -13.30 3.01 1.94
C PRO A 107 -11.91 2.83 1.30
N TRP A 108 -11.57 3.65 0.30
CA TRP A 108 -10.25 3.69 -0.33
C TRP A 108 -9.17 4.15 0.64
N SER A 109 -9.38 5.28 1.31
CA SER A 109 -8.46 5.81 2.32
C SER A 109 -8.27 4.81 3.46
N ARG A 110 -9.36 4.19 3.92
CA ARG A 110 -9.30 3.16 4.98
C ARG A 110 -8.49 1.93 4.56
N LEU A 111 -8.69 1.41 3.34
CA LEU A 111 -7.90 0.29 2.84
C LEU A 111 -6.41 0.66 2.71
N HIS A 112 -6.12 1.90 2.32
CA HIS A 112 -4.75 2.41 2.22
C HIS A 112 -4.09 2.50 3.60
N GLU A 113 -4.77 3.10 4.58
CA GLU A 113 -4.34 3.18 5.97
C GLU A 113 -4.09 1.77 6.56
N ASP A 114 -5.05 0.87 6.44
CA ASP A 114 -4.95 -0.52 6.91
C ASP A 114 -3.72 -1.23 6.30
N THR A 115 -3.45 -0.99 5.01
CA THR A 115 -2.31 -1.60 4.32
C THR A 115 -0.98 -1.04 4.81
N ILE A 116 -0.88 0.28 5.05
CA ILE A 116 0.32 0.89 5.63
C ILE A 116 0.58 0.34 7.04
N CYS A 117 -0.46 0.32 7.89
CA CYS A 117 -0.36 -0.20 9.25
C CYS A 117 0.05 -1.68 9.27
N THR A 118 -0.47 -2.49 8.35
CA THR A 118 -0.08 -3.90 8.21
C THR A 118 1.38 -4.02 7.77
N ALA A 119 1.80 -3.27 6.76
CA ALA A 119 3.19 -3.26 6.28
C ALA A 119 4.16 -2.83 7.39
N LEU A 120 3.82 -1.81 8.17
CA LEU A 120 4.58 -1.38 9.34
C LEU A 120 4.72 -2.49 10.38
N ASN A 121 3.62 -3.17 10.70
CA ASN A 121 3.62 -4.25 11.69
C ASN A 121 4.51 -5.41 11.25
N VAL A 122 4.48 -5.79 9.97
CA VAL A 122 5.37 -6.81 9.41
C VAL A 122 6.83 -6.33 9.42
N TRP A 123 7.08 -5.08 9.01
CA TRP A 123 8.41 -4.51 8.96
C TRP A 123 9.08 -4.39 10.34
N ALA A 124 8.30 -4.06 11.37
CA ALA A 124 8.73 -3.95 12.76
C ALA A 124 8.64 -5.27 13.55
N ASN A 125 8.37 -6.41 12.89
CA ASN A 125 8.28 -7.71 13.55
C ASN A 125 9.67 -8.36 13.69
N GLY A 126 10.09 -8.65 14.91
CA GLY A 126 11.39 -9.28 15.19
C GLY A 126 11.58 -10.67 14.57
N ILE A 127 10.53 -11.49 14.50
CA ILE A 127 10.58 -12.81 13.86
C ILE A 127 10.82 -12.64 12.36
N HIS A 128 10.07 -11.74 11.72
CA HIS A 128 10.24 -11.43 10.30
C HIS A 128 11.65 -10.90 10.02
N VAL A 129 12.14 -9.94 10.82
CA VAL A 129 13.49 -9.36 10.69
C VAL A 129 14.58 -10.42 10.84
N ASN A 130 14.39 -11.44 11.68
CA ASN A 130 15.41 -12.44 11.96
C ASN A 130 15.37 -13.66 11.02
N HIS A 131 14.20 -14.05 10.53
CA HIS A 131 14.01 -15.32 9.84
C HIS A 131 13.61 -15.21 8.37
N SER A 132 13.17 -14.04 7.89
CA SER A 132 12.88 -13.86 6.48
C SER A 132 14.15 -13.76 5.64
N SER A 133 14.02 -14.12 4.36
CA SER A 133 15.09 -13.91 3.38
C SER A 133 15.30 -12.43 3.10
N ASP A 134 16.48 -12.09 2.57
CA ASP A 134 16.79 -10.70 2.24
C ASP A 134 15.88 -10.15 1.13
N GLU A 135 15.45 -10.99 0.19
CA GLU A 135 14.49 -10.64 -0.86
C GLU A 135 13.12 -10.30 -0.28
N GLN A 136 12.63 -11.08 0.69
CA GLN A 136 11.39 -10.79 1.38
C GLN A 136 11.49 -9.48 2.18
N LEU A 137 12.61 -9.25 2.85
CA LEU A 137 12.86 -8.00 3.57
C LEU A 137 12.90 -6.80 2.59
N ASP A 138 13.58 -6.93 1.44
CA ASP A 138 13.62 -5.89 0.39
C ASP A 138 12.22 -5.62 -0.14
N TYR A 139 11.44 -6.67 -0.38
CA TYR A 139 10.09 -6.53 -0.88
C TYR A 139 9.18 -5.78 0.11
N ILE A 140 9.22 -6.10 1.40
CA ILE A 140 8.46 -5.36 2.43
C ILE A 140 8.92 -3.91 2.55
N ASP A 141 10.23 -3.63 2.45
CA ASP A 141 10.76 -2.27 2.44
C ASP A 141 10.13 -1.48 1.26
N VAL A 142 10.08 -2.08 0.06
CA VAL A 142 9.47 -1.48 -1.15
C VAL A 142 7.96 -1.30 -1.01
N VAL A 143 7.25 -2.26 -0.40
CA VAL A 143 5.80 -2.13 -0.12
C VAL A 143 5.55 -0.91 0.76
N LEU A 144 6.24 -0.83 1.89
CA LEU A 144 6.02 0.24 2.85
C LEU A 144 6.36 1.62 2.26
N LEU A 145 7.45 1.73 1.50
CA LEU A 145 7.87 2.97 0.84
C LEU A 145 6.86 3.44 -0.22
N ASN A 146 6.36 2.53 -1.06
CA ASN A 146 5.39 2.89 -2.10
C ASN A 146 4.05 3.32 -1.49
N PHE A 147 3.53 2.57 -0.52
CA PHE A 147 2.24 2.91 0.08
C PHE A 147 2.28 4.26 0.82
N VAL A 148 3.40 4.59 1.46
CA VAL A 148 3.55 5.93 2.07
C VAL A 148 3.80 7.03 1.05
N LYS A 149 4.56 6.76 -0.03
CA LYS A 149 4.76 7.70 -1.15
C LYS A 149 3.42 8.17 -1.73
N TYR A 150 2.48 7.24 -1.93
CA TYR A 150 1.17 7.51 -2.51
C TYR A 150 0.08 7.89 -1.48
N ALA A 151 0.42 7.97 -0.19
CA ALA A 151 -0.54 8.39 0.83
C ALA A 151 -0.83 9.90 0.73
N ASN A 152 -2.11 10.26 0.72
CA ASN A 152 -2.53 11.66 0.75
C ASN A 152 -2.15 12.31 2.11
N LYS A 153 -2.39 13.61 2.26
CA LYS A 153 -2.07 14.33 3.52
C LYS A 153 -2.90 13.81 4.71
N GLN A 154 -4.18 13.51 4.49
CA GLN A 154 -5.11 13.07 5.54
C GLN A 154 -4.72 11.71 6.11
N ILE A 155 -4.45 10.73 5.25
CA ILE A 155 -3.92 9.40 5.58
C ILE A 155 -2.60 9.56 6.35
N ARG A 156 -1.69 10.42 5.89
CA ARG A 156 -0.42 10.64 6.60
C ARG A 156 -0.64 11.23 7.99
N CYS A 157 -1.58 12.14 8.15
CA CYS A 157 -1.92 12.68 9.46
C CYS A 157 -2.54 11.61 10.37
N SER A 158 -3.48 10.81 9.87
CA SER A 158 -4.21 9.80 10.66
C SER A 158 -3.29 8.71 11.22
N ILE A 159 -2.29 8.27 10.45
CA ILE A 159 -1.38 7.20 10.85
C ILE A 159 -0.05 7.69 11.46
N SER A 160 0.13 9.00 11.62
CA SER A 160 1.41 9.60 12.04
C SER A 160 1.95 9.04 13.35
N ASN A 161 1.12 8.92 14.38
CA ASN A 161 1.50 8.37 15.69
C ASN A 161 1.88 6.88 15.61
N GLU A 162 1.14 6.11 14.82
CA GLU A 162 1.40 4.68 14.63
C GLU A 162 2.73 4.48 13.90
N ILE A 163 3.00 5.27 12.84
CA ILE A 163 4.28 5.27 12.13
C ILE A 163 5.42 5.56 13.08
N VAL A 164 5.35 6.64 13.86
CA VAL A 164 6.45 7.04 14.76
C VAL A 164 6.76 5.92 15.76
N THR A 165 5.72 5.36 16.39
CA THR A 165 5.87 4.32 17.41
C THR A 165 6.43 3.02 16.82
N LYS A 166 5.87 2.56 15.70
CA LYS A 166 6.28 1.30 15.05
C LYS A 166 7.65 1.43 14.37
N MET A 167 7.96 2.59 13.80
CA MET A 167 9.28 2.86 13.24
C MET A 167 10.36 2.85 14.31
N ALA A 168 10.15 3.54 15.44
CA ALA A 168 11.11 3.51 16.55
C ALA A 168 11.36 2.08 17.04
N SER A 169 10.29 1.29 17.21
CA SER A 169 10.40 -0.13 17.58
C SER A 169 11.16 -0.96 16.54
N GLY A 170 10.79 -0.84 15.25
CA GLY A 170 11.41 -1.61 14.18
C GLY A 170 12.88 -1.25 13.95
N VAL A 171 13.24 0.04 14.05
CA VAL A 171 14.64 0.49 14.02
C VAL A 171 15.41 -0.13 15.19
N ASN A 172 14.89 -0.08 16.41
CA ASN A 172 15.54 -0.67 17.58
C ASN A 172 15.78 -2.19 17.41
N ILE A 173 14.79 -2.91 16.88
CA ILE A 173 14.92 -4.35 16.58
C ILE A 173 16.03 -4.59 15.56
N ARG A 174 16.04 -3.83 14.46
CA ARG A 174 17.03 -3.99 13.39
C ARG A 174 18.44 -3.62 13.84
N LEU A 175 18.61 -2.56 14.64
CA LEU A 175 19.90 -2.16 15.20
C LEU A 175 20.51 -3.23 16.12
N LYS A 176 19.67 -4.01 16.81
CA LYS A 176 20.10 -5.15 17.64
C LYS A 176 20.44 -6.41 16.82
N CYS A 177 20.16 -6.42 15.52
CA CYS A 177 20.49 -7.55 14.66
C CYS A 177 22.01 -7.63 14.43
N SER A 178 22.56 -8.85 14.48
CA SER A 178 23.99 -9.09 14.24
C SER A 178 24.39 -8.84 12.78
N ASP A 179 23.44 -8.99 11.85
CA ASP A 179 23.64 -8.74 10.42
C ASP A 179 23.73 -7.24 10.09
N PRO A 180 24.87 -6.75 9.55
CA PRO A 180 25.04 -5.35 9.18
C PRO A 180 24.06 -4.87 8.09
N ARG A 181 23.66 -5.72 7.13
CA ARG A 181 22.72 -5.37 6.07
C ARG A 181 21.35 -5.04 6.67
N ARG A 182 20.90 -5.84 7.64
CA ARG A 182 19.63 -5.64 8.34
C ARG A 182 19.61 -4.39 9.22
N ARG A 183 20.75 -4.04 9.83
CA ARG A 183 20.93 -2.76 10.54
C ARG A 183 20.79 -1.56 9.59
N LEU A 184 21.52 -1.58 8.47
CA LEU A 184 21.53 -0.48 7.49
C LEU A 184 20.15 -0.23 6.87
N ARG A 185 19.41 -1.31 6.55
CA ARG A 185 18.01 -1.22 6.08
C ARG A 185 17.13 -0.44 7.05
N GLY A 186 17.27 -0.70 8.35
CA GLY A 186 16.53 0.01 9.39
C GLY A 186 16.73 1.53 9.34
N MET A 187 17.98 1.96 9.11
CA MET A 187 18.32 3.38 9.00
C MET A 187 17.82 3.99 7.69
N PHE A 188 17.98 3.28 6.56
CA PHE A 188 17.58 3.78 5.25
C PHE A 188 16.06 3.94 5.13
N VAL A 189 15.30 2.93 5.55
CA VAL A 189 13.84 2.98 5.50
C VAL A 189 13.31 4.03 6.46
N ALA A 190 13.87 4.22 7.66
CA ALA A 190 13.36 5.21 8.60
C ALA A 190 13.59 6.68 8.17
N GLY A 191 14.65 6.97 7.41
CA GLY A 191 15.03 8.32 7.00
C GLY A 191 13.91 9.12 6.31
N PRO A 192 13.31 8.62 5.21
CA PRO A 192 12.20 9.29 4.51
C PRO A 192 10.98 9.57 5.41
N TYR A 193 10.72 8.73 6.42
CA TYR A 193 9.56 8.86 7.30
C TYR A 193 9.80 9.89 8.38
N ILE A 194 11.00 9.91 8.96
CA ILE A 194 11.38 10.97 9.91
C ILE A 194 11.25 12.33 9.23
N PHE A 195 11.73 12.47 7.98
CA PHE A 195 11.62 13.74 7.27
C PHE A 195 10.17 14.11 6.89
N SER A 196 9.41 13.17 6.32
CA SER A 196 8.02 13.41 5.85
C SER A 196 7.03 13.61 7.00
N PHE A 197 7.16 12.83 8.08
CA PHE A 197 6.22 12.87 9.20
C PHE A 197 6.63 13.78 10.34
N CYS A 198 7.93 13.95 10.65
CA CYS A 198 8.31 14.94 11.67
C CYS A 198 8.01 16.37 11.19
N PHE A 199 8.15 16.69 9.90
CA PHE A 199 7.76 18.02 9.41
C PHE A 199 6.24 18.25 9.51
N THR A 200 5.45 17.22 9.22
CA THR A 200 3.99 17.28 9.35
C THR A 200 3.54 17.34 10.81
N TYR A 201 4.19 16.57 11.69
CA TYR A 201 3.92 16.55 13.13
C TYR A 201 4.35 17.86 13.81
N PHE A 202 5.52 18.41 13.51
CA PHE A 202 5.96 19.71 14.01
C PHE A 202 5.13 20.87 13.45
N ALA A 203 4.68 20.81 12.19
CA ALA A 203 3.78 21.83 11.64
C ALA A 203 2.39 21.82 12.32
N PHE A 204 1.90 20.66 12.76
CA PHE A 204 0.61 20.53 13.43
C PHE A 204 0.69 20.81 14.95
N HIS A 205 1.67 20.24 15.64
CA HIS A 205 1.86 20.47 17.07
C HIS A 205 2.51 21.82 17.39
N GLY A 206 3.35 22.36 16.50
CA GLY A 206 3.86 23.73 16.62
C GLY A 206 2.75 24.79 16.46
N HIS A 207 1.68 24.49 15.70
CA HIS A 207 0.52 25.38 15.59
C HIS A 207 -0.43 25.26 16.80
N LEU A 208 -0.56 24.06 17.39
CA LEU A 208 -1.33 23.83 18.61
C LEU A 208 -0.64 24.42 19.86
N ASP A 209 0.69 24.41 19.91
CA ASP A 209 1.45 25.06 20.99
C ASP A 209 1.51 26.59 20.84
N ALA A 210 1.40 27.12 19.62
CA ALA A 210 1.24 28.56 19.40
C ALA A 210 -0.13 29.09 19.86
N HIS A 211 -1.19 28.28 19.75
CA HIS A 211 -2.54 28.65 20.23
C HIS A 211 -2.80 28.33 21.71
N ARG A 212 -1.98 27.48 22.36
CA ARG A 212 -2.03 27.27 23.82
C ARG A 212 -1.23 28.27 24.64
N ARG A 213 -0.50 29.20 23.99
CA ARG A 213 0.13 30.36 24.64
C ARG A 213 -0.64 31.66 24.38
N ASN A 214 -1.97 31.65 24.51
CA ASN A 214 -2.69 32.78 25.09
C ASN A 214 -4.18 32.44 25.33
N PRO A 215 -4.57 32.31 26.60
CA PRO A 215 -5.73 33.06 27.05
C PRO A 215 -5.35 33.80 28.33
N PHE A 216 -5.08 35.10 28.17
CA PHE A 216 -4.69 36.04 29.23
C PHE A 216 -3.25 35.91 29.73
N LEU A 217 -2.31 36.48 28.98
CA LEU A 217 -1.33 37.49 29.42
C LEU A 217 -0.61 38.11 28.21
#